data_AF-L8DGL2-F1
#
_entry.id   AF-L8DGL2-F1
#
_cell.length_a   1.000
_cell.length_b   1.000
_cell.length_c   1.000
_cell.angle_alpha   90.00
_cell.angle_beta   90.00
_cell.angle_gamma   90.00
#
_symmetry.space_group_name_H-M   'P 1'
#
loop_
_entity.id
_entity.type
_entity.pdbx_description
1 polymer ?
#
loop_
_entity_poly.entity_id
_entity_poly.type
_entity_poly.pdbx_seq_one_letter_code
_entity_poly.pdbx_strand_id
1 'polypeptide(L)'
;MTRAITRSNEHYQWGMGVMTSFAVTPLVRRVVSSAALAMAVVVTLEMAFGYGATTTIPSIVQWTCMIAAYIMGAFWWFGPWPTLGQAFAFVVIADLAIFGATITANFEPEVTLGKCTFLIPMGMLAGFFFDKWRLAAHILLCLLGTSIVAVYIVMERGVDTFVAVVLWAPIVVTLTGFVVMLQLTTQSIRAEFE
;
A
#
# COMPACT_ATOMS: atom_id res chain seq x y z
N MET A 1 -5.35 12.24 -24.83
CA MET A 1 -5.59 11.48 -23.57
C MET A 1 -6.06 10.04 -23.80
N THR A 2 -6.79 9.75 -24.88
CA THR A 2 -7.33 8.41 -25.23
C THR A 2 -6.27 7.32 -25.36
N ARG A 3 -5.18 7.52 -26.11
CA ARG A 3 -4.16 6.49 -26.36
C ARG A 3 -3.43 6.00 -25.11
N ALA A 4 -3.19 6.89 -24.13
CA ALA A 4 -2.51 6.53 -22.88
C ALA A 4 -3.41 5.65 -22.00
N ILE A 5 -4.70 6.00 -21.88
CA ILE A 5 -5.69 5.23 -21.12
C ILE A 5 -5.86 3.83 -21.73
N THR A 6 -5.92 3.73 -23.06
CA THR A 6 -6.02 2.45 -23.77
C THR A 6 -4.81 1.55 -23.42
N ARG A 7 -3.59 2.08 -23.50
CA ARG A 7 -2.37 1.33 -23.19
C ARG A 7 -2.31 0.85 -21.74
N SER A 8 -2.75 1.68 -20.78
CA SER A 8 -2.80 1.24 -19.38
C SER A 8 -3.81 0.12 -19.17
N ASN A 9 -4.98 0.20 -19.82
CA ASN A 9 -5.99 -0.85 -19.73
C ASN A 9 -5.49 -2.14 -20.38
N GLU A 10 -4.86 -2.07 -21.55
CA GLU A 10 -4.23 -3.24 -22.21
C GLU A 10 -3.21 -3.94 -21.29
N HIS A 11 -2.34 -3.17 -20.61
CA HIS A 11 -1.39 -3.75 -19.67
C HIS A 11 -2.07 -4.44 -18.49
N TYR A 12 -3.10 -3.81 -17.92
CA TYR A 12 -3.89 -4.39 -16.84
C TYR A 12 -4.58 -5.70 -17.27
N GLN A 13 -5.22 -5.70 -18.45
CA GLN A 13 -5.88 -6.87 -19.02
C GLN A 13 -4.87 -7.99 -19.33
N TRP A 14 -3.69 -7.66 -19.84
CA TRP A 14 -2.60 -8.62 -20.04
C TRP A 14 -2.19 -9.26 -18.71
N GLY A 15 -1.98 -8.47 -17.65
CA GLY A 15 -1.62 -8.99 -16.33
C GLY A 15 -2.68 -9.92 -15.75
N MET A 16 -3.96 -9.58 -15.93
CA MET A 16 -5.07 -10.48 -15.58
C MET A 16 -5.04 -11.77 -16.43
N GLY A 17 -4.79 -11.65 -17.74
CA GLY A 17 -4.66 -12.77 -18.65
C GLY A 17 -3.61 -13.78 -18.19
N VAL A 18 -2.41 -13.29 -17.86
CA VAL A 18 -1.31 -14.10 -17.29
C VAL A 18 -1.74 -14.80 -16.01
N MET A 19 -2.37 -14.10 -15.08
CA MET A 19 -2.82 -14.73 -13.84
C MET A 19 -3.91 -15.78 -14.05
N THR A 20 -4.83 -15.52 -14.98
CA THR A 20 -5.88 -16.48 -15.31
C THR A 20 -5.32 -17.72 -16.00
N SER A 21 -4.29 -17.58 -16.86
CA SER A 21 -3.66 -18.72 -17.53
C SER A 21 -2.92 -19.64 -16.55
N PHE A 22 -2.36 -19.08 -15.48
CA PHE A 22 -1.75 -19.87 -14.40
C PHE A 22 -2.73 -20.32 -13.32
N ALA A 23 -4.03 -20.00 -13.45
CA ALA A 23 -5.07 -20.29 -12.45
C ALA A 23 -4.76 -19.74 -11.03
N VAL A 24 -3.95 -18.68 -10.92
CA VAL A 24 -3.53 -18.09 -9.63
C VAL A 24 -4.43 -16.96 -9.16
N THR A 25 -5.47 -16.59 -9.92
CA THR A 25 -6.41 -15.52 -9.54
C THR A 25 -6.94 -15.67 -8.11
N PRO A 26 -7.44 -16.83 -7.65
CA PRO A 26 -7.94 -16.97 -6.28
C PRO A 26 -6.84 -16.73 -5.22
N LEU A 27 -5.60 -17.13 -5.51
CA LEU A 27 -4.47 -16.94 -4.61
C LEU A 27 -4.14 -15.46 -4.47
N VAL A 28 -4.01 -14.73 -5.59
CA VAL A 28 -3.71 -13.29 -5.56
C VAL A 28 -4.80 -12.51 -4.83
N ARG A 29 -6.07 -12.85 -5.06
CA ARG A 29 -7.20 -12.25 -4.32
C ARG A 29 -7.07 -12.44 -2.81
N ARG A 30 -6.73 -13.64 -2.37
CA ARG A 30 -6.53 -13.96 -0.95
C ARG A 30 -5.35 -13.21 -0.38
N VAL A 31 -4.24 -13.11 -1.11
CA VAL A 31 -3.05 -12.36 -0.67
C VAL A 31 -3.39 -10.89 -0.48
N VAL A 32 -3.94 -10.23 -1.50
CA VAL A 32 -4.29 -8.79 -1.44
C VAL A 32 -5.30 -8.52 -0.33
N SER A 33 -6.34 -9.34 -0.23
CA SER A 33 -7.34 -9.19 0.82
C SER A 33 -6.77 -9.46 2.21
N SER A 34 -5.94 -10.50 2.38
CA SER A 34 -5.29 -10.78 3.66
C SER A 34 -4.38 -9.64 4.11
N ALA A 35 -3.69 -8.96 3.18
CA ALA A 35 -2.89 -7.79 3.51
C ALA A 35 -3.76 -6.64 4.04
N ALA A 36 -4.88 -6.34 3.37
CA ALA A 36 -5.82 -5.31 3.82
C ALA A 36 -6.48 -5.67 5.16
N LEU A 37 -6.90 -6.92 5.33
CA LEU A 37 -7.50 -7.40 6.58
C LEU A 37 -6.48 -7.45 7.73
N ALA A 38 -5.23 -7.82 7.47
CA ALA A 38 -4.16 -7.80 8.46
C ALA A 38 -3.95 -6.39 9.01
N MET A 39 -3.92 -5.38 8.12
CA MET A 39 -3.86 -3.98 8.55
C MET A 39 -5.06 -3.60 9.42
N ALA A 40 -6.27 -3.98 9.03
CA ALA A 40 -7.48 -3.69 9.82
C ALA A 40 -7.44 -4.36 11.21
N VAL A 41 -6.96 -5.60 11.28
CA VAL A 41 -6.78 -6.34 12.53
C VAL A 41 -5.74 -5.66 13.41
N VAL A 42 -4.60 -5.22 12.85
CA VAL A 42 -3.57 -4.48 13.59
C VAL A 42 -4.15 -3.23 14.21
N VAL A 43 -4.91 -2.42 13.46
CA VAL A 43 -5.55 -1.21 13.99
C VAL A 43 -6.62 -1.52 15.04
N THR A 44 -7.35 -2.63 14.89
CA THR A 44 -8.30 -3.10 15.92
C THR A 44 -7.58 -3.44 17.23
N LEU A 45 -6.45 -4.15 17.13
CA LEU A 45 -5.62 -4.52 18.27
C LEU A 45 -4.99 -3.28 18.92
N GLU A 46 -4.54 -2.31 18.13
CA GLU A 46 -4.05 -1.03 18.65
C GLU A 46 -5.06 -0.40 19.60
N MET A 47 -6.31 -0.29 19.15
CA MET A 47 -7.38 0.29 19.96
C MET A 47 -7.72 -0.57 21.18
N ALA A 48 -7.73 -1.90 21.04
CA ALA A 48 -8.05 -2.81 22.15
C ALA A 48 -6.98 -2.84 23.24
N PHE A 49 -5.70 -2.67 22.89
CA PHE A 49 -4.56 -2.77 23.80
C PHE A 49 -3.99 -1.42 24.26
N GLY A 50 -4.68 -0.30 23.98
CA GLY A 50 -4.30 1.03 24.46
C GLY A 50 -3.22 1.75 23.64
N TYR A 51 -2.89 1.23 22.45
CA TYR A 51 -2.01 1.90 21.47
C TYR A 51 -2.81 2.73 20.45
N GLY A 52 -4.12 2.81 20.59
CA GLY A 52 -4.98 3.66 19.78
C GLY A 52 -4.76 5.15 20.04
N ALA A 53 -5.25 5.96 19.11
CA ALA A 53 -5.33 7.40 19.25
C ALA A 53 -6.14 7.81 20.50
N THR A 54 -5.61 8.78 21.25
CA THR A 54 -6.16 9.25 22.53
C THR A 54 -6.99 10.53 22.41
N THR A 55 -6.99 11.18 21.25
CA THR A 55 -7.71 12.45 21.01
C THR A 55 -8.71 12.28 19.87
N THR A 56 -9.82 13.04 19.92
CA THR A 56 -10.99 12.84 19.07
C THR A 56 -10.68 12.79 17.57
N ILE A 57 -9.89 13.74 17.06
CA ILE A 57 -9.60 13.83 15.61
C ILE A 57 -8.75 12.62 15.15
N PRO A 58 -7.58 12.33 15.76
CA PRO A 58 -6.83 11.11 15.49
C PRO A 58 -7.65 9.82 15.62
N SER A 59 -8.54 9.72 16.61
CA SER A 59 -9.40 8.54 16.76
C SER A 59 -10.35 8.39 15.55
N ILE A 60 -11.00 9.47 15.09
CA ILE A 60 -11.87 9.43 13.90
C ILE A 60 -11.09 8.96 12.67
N VAL A 61 -9.87 9.48 12.48
CA VAL A 61 -9.00 9.08 11.37
C VAL A 61 -8.67 7.59 11.47
N GLN A 62 -8.23 7.11 12.64
CA GLN A 62 -7.86 5.71 12.85
C GLN A 62 -9.05 4.76 12.62
N TRP A 63 -10.22 5.07 13.16
CA TRP A 63 -11.46 4.33 12.92
C TRP A 63 -11.83 4.28 11.44
N THR A 64 -11.74 5.41 10.75
CA THR A 64 -12.05 5.49 9.31
C THR A 64 -11.10 4.64 8.49
N CYS A 65 -9.80 4.67 8.78
CA CYS A 65 -8.79 3.84 8.13
C CYS A 65 -9.07 2.35 8.35
N MET A 66 -9.40 1.96 9.59
CA MET A 66 -9.73 0.58 9.94
C MET A 66 -10.98 0.08 9.19
N ILE A 67 -12.06 0.86 9.20
CA ILE A 67 -13.31 0.51 8.53
C ILE A 67 -13.07 0.39 7.02
N ALA A 68 -12.35 1.33 6.42
CA ALA A 68 -11.98 1.25 5.01
C ALA A 68 -11.19 -0.03 4.69
N ALA A 69 -10.21 -0.38 5.51
CA ALA A 69 -9.40 -1.60 5.35
C ALA A 69 -10.26 -2.87 5.44
N TYR A 70 -11.20 -2.95 6.39
CA TYR A 70 -12.15 -4.07 6.48
C TYR A 70 -13.05 -4.18 5.24
N ILE A 71 -13.63 -3.06 4.80
CA ILE A 71 -14.51 -3.02 3.62
C ILE A 71 -13.74 -3.45 2.38
N MET A 72 -12.55 -2.90 2.15
CA MET A 72 -11.74 -3.22 1.00
C MET A 72 -11.23 -4.66 1.04
N GLY A 73 -10.81 -5.15 2.22
CA GLY A 73 -10.43 -6.54 2.42
C GLY A 73 -11.58 -7.48 2.06
N ALA A 74 -12.78 -7.24 2.60
CA ALA A 74 -13.97 -8.03 2.28
C ALA A 74 -14.33 -7.94 0.79
N PHE A 75 -14.24 -6.77 0.16
CA PHE A 75 -14.48 -6.59 -1.26
C PHE A 75 -13.53 -7.45 -2.11
N TRP A 76 -12.23 -7.47 -1.79
CA TRP A 76 -11.28 -8.31 -2.52
C TRP A 76 -11.53 -9.81 -2.32
N TRP A 77 -11.95 -10.21 -1.12
CA TRP A 77 -12.21 -11.61 -0.78
C TRP A 77 -13.46 -12.15 -1.46
N PHE A 78 -14.56 -11.38 -1.44
CA PHE A 78 -15.89 -11.84 -1.84
C PHE A 78 -16.43 -11.22 -3.13
N GLY A 79 -15.89 -10.08 -3.58
CA GLY A 79 -16.41 -9.32 -4.71
C GLY A 79 -16.08 -9.89 -6.09
N PRO A 80 -16.29 -9.14 -7.17
CA PRO A 80 -15.66 -9.40 -8.46
C PRO A 80 -14.19 -8.95 -8.46
N TRP A 81 -13.41 -9.42 -9.42
CA TRP A 81 -12.08 -8.84 -9.66
C TRP A 81 -12.23 -7.37 -10.11
N PRO A 82 -11.47 -6.42 -9.55
CA PRO A 82 -11.67 -5.00 -9.82
C PRO A 82 -11.29 -4.61 -11.25
N THR A 83 -11.94 -3.57 -11.76
CA THR A 83 -11.47 -2.84 -12.94
C THR A 83 -10.17 -2.08 -12.63
N LEU A 84 -9.41 -1.66 -13.66
CA LEU A 84 -8.19 -0.86 -13.47
C LEU A 84 -8.41 0.38 -12.59
N GLY A 85 -9.53 1.09 -12.81
CA GLY A 85 -9.88 2.27 -12.00
C GLY A 85 -10.13 1.93 -10.53
N GLN A 86 -10.86 0.85 -10.27
CA GLN A 86 -11.14 0.37 -8.91
C GLN A 86 -9.88 -0.13 -8.21
N ALA A 87 -9.01 -0.87 -8.92
CA ALA A 87 -7.74 -1.34 -8.39
C ALA A 87 -6.82 -0.16 -8.04
N PHE A 88 -6.74 0.85 -8.90
CA PHE A 88 -5.94 2.04 -8.63
C PHE A 88 -6.50 2.86 -7.46
N ALA A 89 -7.82 3.05 -7.41
CA ALA A 89 -8.47 3.70 -6.28
C ALA A 89 -8.23 2.95 -4.97
N PHE A 90 -8.29 1.61 -5.00
CA PHE A 90 -7.95 0.78 -3.85
C PHE A 90 -6.53 1.03 -3.35
N VAL A 91 -5.52 1.06 -4.24
CA VAL A 91 -4.13 1.34 -3.85
C VAL A 91 -4.00 2.72 -3.20
N VAL A 92 -4.58 3.76 -3.82
CA VAL A 92 -4.51 5.13 -3.27
C VAL A 92 -5.21 5.23 -1.90
N ILE A 93 -6.39 4.63 -1.76
CA ILE A 93 -7.12 4.63 -0.48
C ILE A 93 -6.35 3.83 0.58
N ALA A 94 -5.76 2.69 0.20
CA ALA A 94 -4.94 1.89 1.10
C ALA A 94 -3.69 2.64 1.56
N ASP A 95 -2.99 3.32 0.66
CA ASP A 95 -1.82 4.15 1.01
C ASP A 95 -2.20 5.21 2.04
N LEU A 96 -3.25 5.98 1.77
CA LEU A 96 -3.76 7.01 2.67
C LEU A 96 -4.23 6.44 4.02
N ALA A 97 -4.92 5.29 4.01
CA ALA A 97 -5.38 4.63 5.22
C ALA A 97 -4.21 4.11 6.07
N ILE A 98 -3.16 3.58 5.43
CA ILE A 98 -1.95 3.14 6.11
C ILE A 98 -1.27 4.34 6.77
N PHE A 99 -1.10 5.47 6.08
CA PHE A 99 -0.51 6.67 6.70
C PHE A 99 -1.37 7.21 7.83
N GLY A 100 -2.68 7.34 7.60
CA GLY A 100 -3.63 7.84 8.60
C GLY A 100 -3.63 6.99 9.87
N ALA A 101 -3.67 5.67 9.74
CA ALA A 101 -3.59 4.75 10.88
C ALA A 101 -2.20 4.67 11.51
N THR A 102 -1.14 4.95 10.74
CA THR A 102 0.23 4.93 11.25
C THR A 102 0.52 6.15 12.13
N ILE A 103 0.19 7.35 11.65
CA ILE A 103 0.49 8.60 12.38
C ILE A 103 -0.40 8.82 13.60
N THR A 104 -1.58 8.19 13.64
CA THR A 104 -2.54 8.33 14.74
C THR A 104 -2.32 7.33 15.86
N ALA A 105 -1.67 6.20 15.58
CA ALA A 105 -1.36 5.20 16.58
C ALA A 105 -0.31 5.71 17.58
N ASN A 106 -0.44 5.28 18.83
CA ASN A 106 0.44 5.65 19.92
C ASN A 106 1.48 4.55 20.19
N PHE A 107 2.29 4.24 19.17
CA PHE A 107 3.40 3.31 19.32
C PHE A 107 4.72 4.03 19.53
N GLU A 108 5.71 3.24 19.96
CA GLU A 108 7.11 3.67 19.88
C GLU A 108 7.48 4.04 18.42
N PRO A 109 8.40 5.00 18.22
CA PRO A 109 8.74 5.51 16.90
C PRO A 109 9.19 4.44 15.88
N GLU A 110 9.95 3.44 16.34
CA GLU A 110 10.42 2.33 15.50
C GLU A 110 9.26 1.51 14.94
N VAL A 111 8.26 1.21 15.78
CA VAL A 111 7.05 0.49 15.40
C VAL A 111 6.18 1.36 14.50
N THR A 112 6.08 2.65 14.80
CA THR A 112 5.35 3.63 13.98
C THR A 112 5.89 3.65 12.56
N LEU A 113 7.20 3.81 12.37
CA LEU A 113 7.79 3.80 11.03
C LEU A 113 7.72 2.42 10.39
N GLY A 114 7.93 1.35 11.16
CA GLY A 114 7.81 -0.03 10.72
C GLY A 114 6.44 -0.38 10.14
N LYS A 115 5.35 0.21 10.64
CA LYS A 115 4.00 0.03 10.08
C LYS A 115 3.87 0.51 8.63
N CYS A 116 4.73 1.42 8.15
CA CYS A 116 4.74 1.79 6.73
C CYS A 116 5.08 0.60 5.80
N THR A 117 5.63 -0.51 6.32
CA THR A 117 5.87 -1.72 5.53
C THR A 117 4.59 -2.38 5.00
N PHE A 118 3.41 -2.05 5.53
CA PHE A 118 2.12 -2.45 4.95
C PHE A 118 1.87 -1.87 3.55
N LEU A 119 2.68 -0.91 3.09
CA LEU A 119 2.67 -0.41 1.71
C LEU A 119 3.31 -1.40 0.73
N ILE A 120 4.15 -2.34 1.18
CA ILE A 120 4.84 -3.30 0.31
C ILE A 120 3.85 -4.14 -0.52
N PRO A 121 2.81 -4.77 0.07
CA PRO A 121 1.82 -5.51 -0.72
C PRO A 121 1.05 -4.65 -1.73
N MET A 122 0.82 -3.37 -1.42
CA MET A 122 0.19 -2.43 -2.37
C MET A 122 1.13 -2.12 -3.53
N GLY A 123 2.41 -1.96 -3.23
CA GLY A 123 3.49 -1.85 -4.20
C GLY A 123 3.55 -3.07 -5.12
N MET A 124 3.48 -4.28 -4.57
CA MET A 124 3.46 -5.51 -5.38
C MET A 124 2.31 -5.51 -6.40
N LEU A 125 1.10 -5.10 -5.98
CA LEU A 125 -0.04 -4.97 -6.87
C LEU A 125 0.23 -3.91 -7.95
N ALA A 126 0.72 -2.74 -7.54
CA ALA A 126 1.00 -1.63 -8.46
C ALA A 126 2.09 -1.98 -9.49
N GLY A 127 3.19 -2.59 -9.06
CA GLY A 127 4.32 -2.95 -9.92
C GLY A 127 4.07 -4.14 -10.85
N PHE A 128 3.00 -4.91 -10.63
CA PHE A 128 2.62 -5.97 -11.56
C PHE A 128 1.53 -5.52 -12.54
N PHE A 129 0.54 -4.78 -12.06
CA PHE A 129 -0.68 -4.50 -12.83
C PHE A 129 -0.74 -3.12 -13.46
N PHE A 130 0.00 -2.14 -12.93
CA PHE A 130 -0.15 -0.76 -13.35
C PHE A 130 0.89 -0.33 -14.36
N ASP A 131 0.52 0.67 -15.14
CA ASP A 131 1.46 1.36 -16.01
C ASP A 131 2.37 2.29 -15.21
N LYS A 132 3.45 2.74 -15.87
CA LYS A 132 4.49 3.58 -15.25
C LYS A 132 3.96 4.80 -14.49
N TRP A 133 2.85 5.41 -14.93
CA TRP A 133 2.31 6.63 -14.30
C TRP A 133 1.56 6.33 -13.01
N ARG A 134 0.72 5.30 -12.99
CA ARG A 134 0.03 4.86 -11.77
C ARG A 134 1.00 4.27 -10.76
N LEU A 135 2.01 3.54 -11.24
CA LEU A 135 3.12 3.08 -10.40
C LEU A 135 3.89 4.27 -9.80
N ALA A 136 4.27 5.25 -10.61
CA ALA A 136 4.95 6.44 -10.12
C ALA A 136 4.11 7.21 -9.08
N ALA A 137 2.78 7.26 -9.26
CA ALA A 137 1.88 7.86 -8.28
C ALA A 137 1.91 7.12 -6.93
N HIS A 138 1.85 5.78 -6.93
CA HIS A 138 1.99 4.98 -5.72
C HIS A 138 3.36 5.19 -5.06
N ILE A 139 4.45 5.11 -5.83
CA ILE A 139 5.81 5.36 -5.33
C ILE A 139 5.92 6.74 -4.68
N LEU A 140 5.38 7.78 -5.34
CA LEU A 140 5.40 9.13 -4.81
C LEU A 140 4.59 9.24 -3.51
N LEU A 141 3.42 8.61 -3.43
CA LEU A 141 2.63 8.56 -2.20
C LEU A 141 3.38 7.84 -1.07
N CYS A 142 4.01 6.71 -1.35
CA CYS A 142 4.87 5.98 -0.41
C CYS A 142 6.02 6.86 0.11
N LEU A 143 6.77 7.48 -0.80
CA LEU A 143 7.89 8.36 -0.44
C LEU A 143 7.44 9.52 0.42
N LEU A 144 6.38 10.23 0.01
CA LEU A 144 5.87 11.38 0.74
C LEU A 144 5.33 10.95 2.11
N GLY A 145 4.46 9.95 2.17
CA GLY A 145 3.82 9.54 3.42
C GLY A 145 4.82 8.97 4.42
N THR A 146 5.74 8.09 4.00
CA THR A 146 6.78 7.55 4.91
C THR A 146 7.75 8.64 5.36
N SER A 147 8.07 9.62 4.50
CA SER A 147 8.91 10.77 4.91
C SER A 147 8.17 11.69 5.89
N ILE A 148 6.86 11.89 5.72
CA ILE A 148 6.03 12.64 6.67
C ILE A 148 6.01 11.94 8.04
N VAL A 149 5.87 10.60 8.07
CA VAL A 149 5.93 9.83 9.32
C VAL A 149 7.31 9.97 9.97
N ALA A 150 8.40 9.92 9.20
CA ALA A 150 9.76 10.12 9.71
C ALA A 150 9.95 11.53 10.31
N VAL A 151 9.46 12.58 9.63
CA VAL A 151 9.50 13.95 10.16
C VAL A 151 8.65 14.06 11.43
N TYR A 152 7.47 13.45 11.45
CA TYR A 152 6.58 13.44 12.61
C TYR A 152 7.26 12.82 13.84
N ILE A 153 7.95 11.68 13.72
CA ILE A 153 8.63 11.08 14.88
C ILE A 153 9.83 11.91 15.36
N VAL A 154 10.51 12.65 14.47
CA VAL A 154 11.59 13.56 14.89
C VAL A 154 11.01 14.75 15.64
N MET A 155 9.94 15.35 15.12
CA MET A 155 9.40 16.61 15.66
C MET A 155 8.53 16.43 16.89
N GLU A 156 7.69 15.40 16.91
CA GLU A 156 6.67 15.20 17.95
C GLU A 156 7.06 14.12 18.97
N ARG A 157 7.98 13.22 18.62
CA ARG A 157 8.43 12.11 19.50
C ARG A 157 9.88 12.25 19.95
N GLY A 158 10.58 13.32 19.54
CA GLY A 158 11.94 13.64 19.99
C GLY A 158 13.01 12.64 19.54
N VAL A 159 12.76 11.90 18.47
CA VAL A 159 13.74 10.96 17.91
C VAL A 159 14.88 11.70 17.25
N ASP A 160 16.11 11.27 17.50
CA ASP A 160 17.29 11.79 16.82
C ASP A 160 17.17 11.65 15.29
N THR A 161 17.59 12.69 14.55
CA THR A 161 17.44 12.71 13.09
C THR A 161 18.22 11.59 12.41
N PHE A 162 19.42 11.27 12.90
CA PHE A 162 20.21 10.18 12.33
C PHE A 162 19.54 8.83 12.59
N VAL A 163 19.00 8.60 13.78
CA VAL A 163 18.21 7.39 14.09
C VAL A 163 16.98 7.28 13.18
N ALA A 164 16.21 8.36 13.00
CA ALA A 164 15.05 8.36 12.11
C ALA A 164 15.44 8.03 10.66
N VAL A 165 16.55 8.57 10.16
CA VAL A 165 17.08 8.26 8.81
C VAL A 165 17.50 6.79 8.69
N VAL A 166 18.15 6.22 9.71
CA VAL A 166 18.56 4.81 9.74
C VAL A 166 17.35 3.87 9.63
N LEU A 167 16.23 4.21 10.29
CA LEU A 167 14.99 3.44 10.20
C LEU A 167 14.25 3.68 8.88
N TRP A 168 14.24 4.92 8.39
CA TRP A 168 13.51 5.34 7.19
C TRP A 168 14.11 4.79 5.89
N ALA A 169 15.44 4.85 5.76
CA ALA A 169 16.14 4.49 4.52
C ALA A 169 15.83 3.07 4.02
N PRO A 170 15.94 2.00 4.83
CA PRO A 170 15.65 0.64 4.35
C PRO A 170 14.18 0.47 3.97
N ILE A 171 13.26 1.13 4.66
CA ILE A 171 11.82 1.11 4.33
C ILE A 171 11.62 1.73 2.95
N VAL A 172 12.13 2.94 2.72
CA VAL A 172 11.99 3.64 1.44
C VAL A 172 12.64 2.88 0.28
N VAL A 173 13.84 2.35 0.46
CA VAL A 173 14.50 1.53 -0.56
C VAL A 173 13.65 0.30 -0.90
N THR A 174 13.02 -0.32 0.09
CA THR A 174 12.15 -1.48 -0.13
C THR A 174 10.87 -1.08 -0.86
N LEU A 175 10.20 -0.01 -0.44
CA LEU A 175 8.95 0.47 -1.04
C LEU A 175 9.12 0.92 -2.50
N THR A 176 10.31 1.40 -2.86
CA THR A 176 10.57 1.91 -4.21
C THR A 176 11.31 0.90 -5.08
N GLY A 177 12.45 0.40 -4.61
CA GLY A 177 13.33 -0.49 -5.36
C GLY A 177 12.66 -1.81 -5.72
N PHE A 178 11.99 -2.45 -4.75
CA PHE A 178 11.33 -3.75 -5.00
C PHE A 178 10.25 -3.62 -6.08
N VAL A 179 9.45 -2.56 -6.01
CA VAL A 179 8.31 -2.37 -6.92
C VAL A 179 8.79 -1.98 -8.33
N VAL A 180 9.82 -1.14 -8.43
CA VAL A 180 10.44 -0.81 -9.72
C VAL A 180 11.04 -2.06 -10.36
N MET A 181 11.76 -2.88 -9.59
CA MET A 181 12.33 -4.13 -10.09
C MET A 181 11.24 -5.11 -10.56
N LEU A 182 10.13 -5.20 -9.82
CA LEU A 182 8.97 -6.00 -10.22
C LEU A 182 8.37 -5.49 -11.55
N GLN A 183 8.21 -4.19 -11.71
CA GLN A 183 7.71 -3.59 -12.95
C GLN A 183 8.65 -3.88 -14.12
N LEU A 184 9.95 -3.65 -13.95
CA LEU A 184 10.94 -3.91 -15.00
C LEU A 184 10.95 -5.38 -15.41
N THR A 185 10.88 -6.28 -14.43
CA THR A 185 10.79 -7.73 -14.67
C THR A 185 9.53 -8.06 -15.46
N THR A 186 8.37 -7.54 -15.04
CA THR A 186 7.08 -7.77 -15.70
C THR A 186 7.07 -7.25 -17.15
N GLN A 187 7.64 -6.08 -17.38
CA GLN A 187 7.76 -5.50 -18.73
C GLN A 187 8.77 -6.28 -19.59
N SER A 188 9.87 -6.77 -19.02
CA SER A 188 10.85 -7.59 -19.75
C SER A 188 10.23 -8.91 -20.23
N ILE A 189 9.50 -9.60 -19.35
CA ILE A 189 8.76 -10.82 -19.69
C ILE A 189 7.78 -10.54 -20.82
N ARG A 190 6.99 -9.47 -20.71
CA ARG A 190 6.03 -9.10 -21.76
C ARG A 190 6.71 -8.88 -23.11
N ALA A 191 7.85 -8.20 -23.13
CA ALA A 191 8.60 -7.91 -24.36
C ALA A 191 9.24 -9.15 -25.00
N GLU A 192 9.49 -10.23 -24.24
CA GLU A 192 9.98 -11.50 -24.81
C GLU A 192 8.90 -12.27 -25.57
N PHE A 193 7.61 -12.02 -25.29
CA PHE A 193 6.48 -12.72 -25.89
C PHE A 193 5.69 -11.88 -26.91
N GLU A 194 6.12 -10.64 -27.19
CA GLU A 194 5.61 -9.75 -28.25
C GLU A 194 6.62 -9.64 -29.39
#